data_AF-A0A8T3TLJ6-F1
#
_entry.id   AF-A0A8T3TLJ6-F1
#
_cell.length_a   1.000
_cell.length_b   1.000
_cell.length_c   1.000
_cell.angle_alpha   90.00
_cell.angle_beta   90.00
_cell.angle_gamma   90.00
#
_symmetry.space_group_name_H-M   'P 1'
#
loop_
_entity.id
_entity.type
_entity.pdbx_description
1 polymer ?
#
loop_
_entity_poly.entity_id
_entity_poly.type
_entity_poly.pdbx_seq_one_letter_code
_entity_poly.pdbx_strand_id
1 'polypeptide(L)' 'MTRTSPTVIINPREDLEFAELVERALKSGVDSPKALEVELRQRHPKAVVRRRELAGEQVDVWYVYREGRWVSRG' A
#
# COMPACT_ATOMS: atom_id res chain seq x y z
N MET A 1 -14.94 18.15 4.61
CA MET A 1 -14.76 16.74 5.00
C MET A 1 -13.25 16.48 5.04
N THR A 2 -12.68 16.28 6.22
CA THR A 2 -11.25 15.94 6.38
C THR A 2 -11.04 14.54 5.80
N ARG A 3 -10.27 14.41 4.73
CA ARG A 3 -9.97 13.11 4.11
C ARG A 3 -9.08 12.32 5.06
N THR A 4 -9.61 11.25 5.65
CA THR A 4 -8.83 10.34 6.51
C THR A 4 -7.78 9.65 5.64
N SER A 5 -6.51 9.68 6.05
CA SER A 5 -5.45 8.93 5.38
C SER A 5 -5.72 7.42 5.49
N PRO A 6 -5.46 6.63 4.44
CA PRO A 6 -5.69 5.18 4.49
C PRO A 6 -4.74 4.52 5.50
N THR A 7 -5.22 3.48 6.18
CA THR A 7 -4.34 2.59 6.94
C THR A 7 -3.65 1.65 5.97
N VAL A 8 -2.32 1.59 5.99
CA VAL A 8 -1.57 0.77 5.04
C VAL A 8 -0.87 -0.39 5.74
N ILE A 9 -1.09 -1.60 5.24
CA ILE A 9 -0.47 -2.84 5.72
C ILE A 9 0.52 -3.30 4.65
N ILE A 10 1.80 -3.24 4.97
CA ILE A 10 2.90 -3.51 4.04
C ILE A 10 3.44 -4.92 4.29
N ASN A 11 3.67 -5.66 3.21
CA ASN A 11 4.29 -6.98 3.26
C ASN A 11 5.37 -7.13 2.16
N PRO A 12 6.60 -7.57 2.51
CA PRO A 12 7.05 -7.95 3.85
C PRO A 12 7.22 -6.74 4.78
N ARG A 13 6.87 -6.89 6.07
CA ARG A 13 6.83 -5.79 7.04
C ARG A 13 8.21 -5.24 7.40
N GLU A 14 9.22 -6.09 7.26
CA GLU A 14 10.61 -5.83 7.61
C GLU A 14 11.41 -5.20 6.46
N ASP A 15 10.81 -5.07 5.28
CA ASP A 15 11.40 -4.29 4.20
C ASP A 15 11.14 -2.79 4.44
N LEU A 16 12.07 -2.18 5.16
CA LEU A 16 12.01 -0.76 5.52
C LEU A 16 12.15 0.15 4.30
N GLU A 17 12.95 -0.22 3.31
CA GLU A 17 13.13 0.57 2.08
C GLU A 17 11.81 0.66 1.30
N PHE A 18 11.12 -0.47 1.18
CA PHE A 18 9.80 -0.51 0.55
C PHE A 18 8.76 0.25 1.38
N ALA A 19 8.81 0.16 2.71
CA ALA A 19 7.92 0.91 3.59
C ALA A 19 8.08 2.42 3.43
N GLU A 20 9.32 2.93 3.39
CA GLU A 20 9.59 4.34 3.14
C GLU A 20 9.14 4.79 1.75
N LEU A 21 9.27 3.94 0.73
CA LEU A 21 8.79 4.25 -0.62
C LEU A 21 7.26 4.45 -0.62
N VAL A 22 6.53 3.57 0.04
CA VAL A 22 5.07 3.69 0.22
C VAL A 22 4.72 4.98 0.94
N GLU A 23 5.41 5.29 2.04
CA GLU A 23 5.16 6.50 2.81
C GLU A 23 5.43 7.78 2.01
N ARG A 24 6.53 7.82 1.24
CA ARG A 24 6.85 8.95 0.36
C ARG A 24 5.79 9.19 -0.70
N ALA A 25 5.28 8.13 -1.33
CA ALA A 25 4.22 8.23 -2.33
C ALA A 25 2.91 8.78 -1.74
N LEU A 26 2.53 8.34 -0.54
CA LEU A 26 1.35 8.88 0.15
C LEU A 26 1.54 10.36 0.51
N LYS A 27 2.73 10.73 1.01
CA LYS A 27 3.09 12.12 1.32
C LYS A 27 3.14 13.02 0.08
N SER A 28 3.47 12.48 -1.09
CA SER A 28 3.42 13.22 -2.36
C SER A 28 2.01 13.39 -2.94
N GLY A 29 0.99 12.86 -2.25
CA GLY A 29 -0.42 13.08 -2.59
C GLY A 29 -1.10 11.91 -3.31
N VAL A 30 -0.44 10.76 -3.46
CA VAL A 30 -1.09 9.57 -3.99
C VAL A 30 -2.24 9.16 -3.08
N ASP A 31 -3.44 9.07 -3.63
CA ASP A 31 -4.68 8.94 -2.86
C ASP A 31 -5.59 7.80 -3.30
N SER A 32 -5.12 6.93 -4.20
CA SER A 32 -5.82 5.73 -4.59
C SER A 32 -4.90 4.52 -4.61
N PRO A 33 -5.43 3.30 -4.35
CA PRO A 33 -4.68 2.06 -4.48
C PRO A 33 -4.01 1.92 -5.85
N LYS A 34 -4.74 2.31 -6.92
CA LYS A 34 -4.24 2.15 -8.28
C LYS A 34 -3.07 3.09 -8.59
N ALA A 35 -3.16 4.34 -8.16
CA ALA A 35 -2.07 5.30 -8.32
C ALA A 35 -0.83 4.86 -7.51
N LEU A 36 -1.03 4.36 -6.29
CA LEU A 36 0.06 3.83 -5.47
C LEU A 36 0.72 2.60 -6.12
N GLU A 37 -0.07 1.68 -6.67
CA GLU A 37 0.47 0.53 -7.41
C GLU A 37 1.32 0.95 -8.61
N VAL A 38 0.88 1.93 -9.38
CA VAL A 38 1.64 2.45 -10.54
C VAL A 38 2.98 3.05 -10.10
N GLU A 39 2.98 3.86 -9.04
CA GLU A 39 4.19 4.47 -8.50
C GLU A 39 5.19 3.41 -8.00
N LEU A 40 4.71 2.47 -7.17
CA LEU A 40 5.57 1.41 -6.62
C LEU A 40 6.18 0.52 -7.71
N ARG A 41 5.45 0.27 -8.81
CA ARG A 41 5.91 -0.56 -9.93
C ARG A 41 7.08 0.03 -10.70
N GLN A 42 7.36 1.33 -10.58
CA GLN A 42 8.55 1.93 -11.18
C GLN A 42 9.85 1.33 -10.60
N ARG A 43 9.83 0.91 -9.33
CA ARG A 43 10.99 0.30 -8.64
C ARG A 43 10.81 -1.19 -8.32
N HIS A 44 9.57 -1.60 -8.03
CA HIS A 44 9.22 -2.98 -7.71
C HIS A 44 8.15 -3.48 -8.69
N PRO A 45 8.52 -4.03 -9.86
CA PRO A 45 7.57 -4.36 -10.93
C PRO A 45 6.44 -5.32 -10.53
N LYS A 46 6.66 -6.12 -9.47
CA LYS A 46 5.67 -7.06 -8.91
C LYS A 46 4.73 -6.42 -7.88
N ALA A 47 4.91 -5.15 -7.53
CA ALA A 47 4.12 -4.51 -6.50
C ALA A 47 2.63 -4.56 -6.83
N VAL A 48 1.83 -4.85 -5.82
CA VAL A 48 0.36 -4.89 -5.88
C VAL A 48 -0.20 -4.14 -4.69
N VAL A 49 -1.22 -3.31 -4.93
CA VAL A 49 -1.96 -2.63 -3.87
C VAL A 49 -3.43 -3.04 -3.95
N ARG A 50 -3.96 -3.56 -2.85
CA ARG A 50 -5.37 -3.97 -2.76
C ARG A 50 -6.06 -3.20 -1.65
N ARG A 51 -7.14 -2.51 -2.00
CA ARG A 51 -8.07 -2.01 -1.00
C ARG A 51 -8.78 -3.18 -0.36
N ARG A 52 -8.87 -3.17 0.98
CA ARG A 52 -9.71 -4.08 1.74
C ARG A 52 -11.13 -3.57 1.63
N GLU A 53 -11.97 -4.31 0.91
CA GLU A 53 -13.40 -4.01 0.86
C GLU A 53 -14.10 -4.83 1.96
N LEU A 54 -14.30 -4.20 3.12
CA LEU A 54 -15.23 -4.72 4.12
C LEU A 54 -16.56 -3.97 4.02
N ALA A 55 -17.65 -4.72 3.89
CA ALA A 55 -18.98 -4.15 3.95
C ALA A 55 -19.21 -3.52 5.35
N GLY A 56 -19.43 -2.20 5.38
CA GLY A 56 -19.86 -1.47 6.58
C GLY A 56 -18.77 -0.73 7.38
N GLU A 57 -17.48 -0.81 7.02
CA GLU A 57 -16.43 -0.05 7.71
C GLU A 57 -16.07 1.26 6.98
N GLN A 58 -15.92 2.36 7.75
CA GLN A 58 -15.45 3.67 7.28
C GLN A 58 -13.91 3.74 7.15
N VAL A 59 -13.19 2.65 7.40
CA VAL A 59 -11.73 2.61 7.42
C VAL A 59 -11.23 2.15 6.05
N ASP A 60 -10.55 3.04 5.34
CA ASP A 60 -9.88 2.69 4.09
C ASP A 60 -8.55 1.99 4.40
N VAL A 61 -8.52 0.66 4.28
CA VAL A 61 -7.31 -0.15 4.56
C VAL A 61 -6.73 -0.66 3.25
N TRP A 62 -5.44 -0.41 3.00
CA TRP A 62 -4.74 -0.88 1.80
C TRP A 62 -3.68 -1.91 2.16
N TYR A 63 -3.76 -3.09 1.57
CA TYR A 63 -2.70 -4.08 1.59
C TYR A 63 -1.72 -3.82 0.45
N VAL A 64 -0.44 -3.66 0.78
CA VAL A 64 0.63 -3.37 -0.17
C VAL A 64 1.63 -4.51 -0.17
N TYR A 65 1.75 -5.19 -1.30
CA TYR A 65 2.60 -6.36 -1.47
C TYR A 65 3.74 -6.05 -2.43
N ARG A 66 4.99 -6.13 -1.96
CA ARG A 66 6.18 -5.94 -2.82
C ARG A 66 6.27 -7.01 -3.91
N GLU A 67 6.00 -8.26 -3.54
CA GLU A 67 6.15 -9.45 -4.41
C GLU A 67 4.85 -9.86 -5.12
N GLY A 68 3.84 -8.98 -5.13
CA GLY A 68 2.54 -9.25 -5.72
C GLY A 68 1.66 -10.22 -4.94
N ARG A 69 2.21 -10.83 -3.88
CA ARG A 69 1.53 -11.74 -2.96
C ARG A 69 2.00 -11.52 -1.54
N TRP A 70 1.20 -11.99 -0.60
CA TRP A 70 1.63 -12.11 0.80
C TRP A 70 2.84 -13.05 0.89
N VAL A 71 3.83 -12.69 1.70
CA VAL A 71 4.97 -13.54 1.99
C VAL A 71 5.03 -13.74 3.50
N SER A 72 4.57 -14.90 3.95
CA SER A 72 4.86 -15.34 5.30
C SER A 72 6.35 -15.69 5.33
N ARG A 73 7.19 -14.82 5.89
CA ARG A 73 8.47 -15.31 6.36
C ARG A 73 8.17 -16.32 7.48
N GLY A 74 8.66 -17.55 7.29
CA GLY A 74 8.78 -18.54 8.35
C GLY A 74 9.87 -18.18 9.34
#